data_AF-F9UD69-F1
#
_entry.id   AF-F9UD69-F1
#
_cell.length_a   1.000
_cell.length_b   1.000
_cell.length_c   1.000
_cell.angle_alpha   90.00
_cell.angle_beta   90.00
_cell.angle_gamma   90.00
#
_symmetry.space_group_name_H-M   'P 1'
#
loop_
_entity.id
_entity.type
_entity.pdbx_description
1 polymer ?
#
loop_
_entity_poly.entity_id
_entity_poly.type
_entity_poly.pdbx_seq_one_letter_code
_entity_poly.pdbx_strand_id
1 'polypeptide(L)' 'MKKPKDLLEYVLVHEMAQLLEPTHNDRFIAILGEHYPTWREARAEFNNLPLGAEQWME' A
#
# COMPACT_ATOMS: atom_id res chain seq x y z
N MET A 1 2.19 -17.41 2.92
CA MET A 1 2.92 -16.48 3.80
C MET A 1 3.89 -15.71 2.92
N LYS A 2 3.54 -14.50 2.46
CA LYS A 2 4.59 -13.61 1.95
C LYS A 2 5.48 -13.21 3.11
N LYS A 3 6.74 -12.90 2.81
CA LYS A 3 7.71 -12.58 3.87
C LYS A 3 7.35 -11.20 4.44
N PRO A 4 7.63 -10.93 5.73
CA PRO A 4 7.46 -9.59 6.33
C PRO A 4 8.09 -8.45 5.51
N LYS A 5 9.08 -8.77 4.67
CA LYS A 5 9.74 -7.84 3.76
C LYS A 5 8.84 -7.33 2.62
N ASP A 6 7.98 -8.19 2.07
CA ASP A 6 7.14 -7.84 0.92
C ASP A 6 6.04 -6.84 1.34
N LEU A 7 5.52 -7.00 2.57
CA LEU A 7 4.58 -6.06 3.18
C LEU A 7 5.25 -4.74 3.58
N LEU A 8 6.49 -4.78 4.07
CA LEU A 8 7.27 -3.58 4.35
C LEU A 8 7.51 -2.76 3.07
N GLU A 9 7.85 -3.42 1.97
CA GLU A 9 8.04 -2.76 0.68
C GLU A 9 6.74 -2.10 0.20
N TYR A 10 5.60 -2.78 0.30
CA TYR A 10 4.30 -2.19 -0.02
C TYR A 10 4.02 -0.92 0.79
N VAL A 11 4.25 -0.94 2.11
CA VAL A 11 4.06 0.26 2.96
C VAL A 11 4.99 1.39 2.53
N LEU A 12 6.27 1.10 2.28
CA LEU A 12 7.21 2.13 1.84
C LEU A 12 6.78 2.79 0.52
N VAL A 13 6.38 1.99 -0.47
CA VAL A 13 5.89 2.54 -1.75
C VAL A 13 4.59 3.33 -1.55
N HIS A 14 3.69 2.87 -0.67
CA HIS A 14 2.45 3.56 -0.33
C HIS A 14 2.74 4.97 0.22
N GLU A 15 3.59 5.07 1.24
CA GLU A 15 3.97 6.36 1.84
C GLU A 15 4.68 7.26 0.81
N MET A 16 5.56 6.70 -0.03
CA MET A 16 6.24 7.46 -1.08
C MET A 16 5.25 8.01 -2.12
N ALA A 17 4.23 7.23 -2.48
CA ALA A 17 3.16 7.69 -3.37
C ALA A 17 2.33 8.81 -2.71
N GLN A 18 2.08 8.74 -1.39
CA GLN A 18 1.37 9.78 -0.65
C GLN A 18 2.13 11.11 -0.58
N LEU A 19 3.47 11.08 -0.60
CA LEU A 19 4.28 12.29 -0.72
C LEU A 19 4.06 13.02 -2.07
N LEU A 20 3.69 12.28 -3.13
CA LEU A 20 3.45 12.83 -4.47
C LEU A 20 1.98 13.18 -4.71
N GLU A 21 1.07 12.36 -4.18
CA GLU A 21 -0.37 12.53 -4.26
C GLU A 21 -0.99 12.15 -2.90
N PRO A 22 -1.29 13.14 -2.04
CA PRO A 22 -1.71 12.89 -0.65
C PRO A 22 -3.07 12.22 -0.48
N THR A 23 -3.86 12.12 -1.54
CA THR A 23 -5.20 11.51 -1.51
C THR A 23 -5.20 10.23 -2.34
N HIS A 24 -5.88 9.18 -1.89
CA HIS A 24 -5.92 7.87 -2.58
C HIS A 24 -6.83 7.86 -3.83
N ASN A 25 -6.80 8.95 -4.59
CA ASN A 25 -7.56 9.12 -5.83
C ASN A 25 -6.96 8.33 -7.00
N ASP A 26 -7.57 8.42 -8.19
CA ASP A 26 -7.11 7.70 -9.39
C ASP A 26 -5.64 7.97 -9.75
N ARG A 27 -5.14 9.17 -9.47
CA ARG A 27 -3.73 9.52 -9.72
C ARG A 27 -2.79 8.83 -8.75
N PHE A 28 -3.16 8.75 -7.47
CA PHE A 28 -2.40 7.96 -6.49
C PHE A 28 -2.36 6.48 -6.90
N ILE A 29 -3.51 5.92 -7.29
CA ILE A 29 -3.61 4.52 -7.74
C ILE A 29 -2.77 4.27 -9.00
N ALA A 30 -2.70 5.24 -9.92
CA ALA A 30 -1.83 5.15 -11.08
C ALA A 30 -0.34 5.10 -10.69
N ILE A 31 0.11 6.01 -9.81
CA ILE A 31 1.51 6.06 -9.31
C ILE A 31 1.86 4.76 -8.57
N LEU A 32 0.99 4.32 -7.66
CA LEU A 32 1.21 3.09 -6.90
C LEU A 32 1.22 1.86 -7.82
N GLY A 33 0.34 1.81 -8.83
CA GLY A 33 0.28 0.73 -9.81
C GLY A 33 1.49 0.68 -10.73
N GLU A 34 2.08 1.82 -11.08
CA GLU A 34 3.31 1.91 -11.87
C GLU A 34 4.51 1.37 -11.08
N HIS A 35 4.65 1.75 -9.81
CA HIS A 35 5.82 1.41 -9.00
C HIS A 35 5.69 0.10 -8.24
N TYR A 36 4.47 -0.39 -8.01
CA TYR A 36 4.22 -1.66 -7.33
C TYR A 36 2.99 -2.37 -7.94
N PRO A 37 3.14 -3.03 -9.11
CA PRO A 37 2.01 -3.59 -9.86
C PRO A 37 1.14 -4.61 -9.09
N THR A 38 1.72 -5.30 -8.10
CA THR A 38 1.02 -6.28 -7.24
C THR A 38 0.49 -5.68 -5.93
N TRP A 39 0.19 -4.37 -5.92
CA TRP A 39 -0.23 -3.66 -4.70
C TRP A 39 -1.58 -4.16 -4.19
N ARG A 40 -2.45 -4.68 -5.07
CA ARG A 40 -3.76 -5.19 -4.67
C ARG A 40 -3.64 -6.44 -3.80
N GLU A 41 -2.74 -7.36 -4.16
CA GLU A 41 -2.46 -8.55 -3.37
C GLU A 41 -1.78 -8.19 -2.04
N ALA A 42 -0.82 -7.28 -2.07
CA ALA A 42 -0.14 -6.81 -0.87
C ALA A 42 -1.11 -6.10 0.08
N ARG A 43 -2.02 -5.27 -0.44
CA ARG A 43 -3.09 -4.61 0.31
C ARG A 43 -4.06 -5.62 0.92
N ALA A 44 -4.49 -6.61 0.15
CA ALA A 44 -5.37 -7.65 0.66
C ALA A 44 -4.71 -8.44 1.80
N GLU A 45 -3.42 -8.76 1.68
CA GLU A 45 -2.66 -9.42 2.75
C GLU A 45 -2.48 -8.50 3.96
N PHE A 46 -2.14 -7.23 3.74
CA PHE A 46 -1.98 -6.22 4.79
C PHE A 46 -3.26 -6.05 5.62
N ASN A 47 -4.42 -5.93 4.96
CA ASN A 47 -5.73 -5.79 5.62
C ASN A 47 -6.13 -7.02 6.45
N ASN A 48 -5.53 -8.18 6.19
CA ASN A 48 -5.78 -9.42 6.95
C ASN A 48 -4.83 -9.58 8.15
N LEU A 49 -3.85 -8.68 8.33
CA LEU A 49 -2.97 -8.75 9.48
C LEU A 49 -3.70 -8.25 10.73
N PRO A 50 -3.48 -8.88 11.90
CA PRO A 50 -3.97 -8.39 13.19
C PRO A 50 -3.13 -7.19 13.68
N LEU A 51 -2.87 -6.23 12.80
CA LEU A 51 -2.22 -4.98 13.16
C LEU A 51 -3.28 -4.09 13.83
N GLY A 52 -2.99 -3.59 15.02
CA GLY A 52 -3.90 -2.73 15.76
C GLY A 52 -4.25 -1.47 14.98
N ALA A 53 -5.39 -1.50 14.30
CA ALA A 53 -6.28 -0.38 14.01
C ALA A 53 -5.67 0.99 13.68
N GLU A 54 -4.69 1.06 12.79
CA GLU A 54 -4.67 2.20 11.86
C GLU A 54 -5.45 1.76 10.63
N GLN A 55 -6.75 2.10 10.62
CA GLN A 55 -7.52 2.09 9.39
C GLN A 55 -6.94 3.18 8.51
N TRP A 56 -6.10 2.79 7.56
CA TRP A 56 -5.70 3.65 6.46
C TRP A 56 -6.96 4.03 5.70
N MET A 57 -7.49 5.23 5.99
CA MET A 57 -8.62 5.78 5.26
C MET A 57 -8.14 6.14 3.86
N GLU A 58 -8.78 5.55 2.86
CA GLU A 58 -8.70 6.02 1.47
C GLU A 58 -9.61 7.24 1.25
#